data_AF-A0A2W7QU47-F1
#
_entry.id   AF-A0A2W7QU47-F1
#
_cell.length_a   1.000
_cell.length_b   1.000
_cell.length_c   1.000
_cell.angle_alpha   90.00
_cell.angle_beta   90.00
_cell.angle_gamma   90.00
#
_symmetry.space_group_name_H-M   'P 1'
#
loop_
_entity.id
_entity.type
_entity.pdbx_description
1 polymer ?
#
loop_
_entity_poly.entity_id
_entity_poly.type
_entity_poly.pdbx_seq_one_letter_code
_entity_poly.pdbx_strand_id
1 'polypeptide(L)' 'MNAFDPCLLPPDEVTSFGNSVPLGIPGQPNEVAPSMLFLACEDASHMTGQILHSNGGDLIGG' A
#
# COMPACT_ATOMS: atom_id res chain seq x y z
N MET A 1 -9.15 7.66 11.39
CA MET A 1 -7.80 7.45 11.97
C MET A 1 -7.06 6.61 10.96
N ASN A 2 -6.00 7.14 10.33
CA ASN A 2 -5.37 6.51 9.17
C ASN A 2 -4.22 5.63 9.66
N ALA A 3 -4.28 4.32 9.38
CA ALA A 3 -3.38 3.27 9.86
C ALA A 3 -1.96 3.30 9.25
N PHE A 4 -1.42 4.49 8.95
CA PHE A 4 -0.15 4.65 8.24
C PHE A 4 1.05 4.88 9.17
N ASP A 5 0.81 5.25 10.43
CA ASP A 5 1.86 5.45 11.43
C ASP A 5 1.78 4.37 12.52
N PRO A 6 2.72 3.39 12.54
CA PRO A 6 2.74 2.36 13.57
C PRO A 6 2.96 2.92 14.97
N CYS A 7 3.45 4.16 15.13
CA CYS A 7 3.61 4.79 16.44
C CYS A 7 2.29 5.20 17.09
N LEU A 8 1.20 5.25 16.31
CA LEU A 8 -0.14 5.58 16.80
C LEU A 8 -0.96 4.35 17.19
N LEU A 9 -0.44 3.13 16.95
CA LEU A 9 -1.10 1.89 17.30
C LEU A 9 -0.74 1.46 18.74
N PRO A 10 -1.65 0.80 19.47
CA PRO A 10 -1.32 0.11 20.71
C PRO A 10 -0.16 -0.89 20.50
N PRO A 11 0.73 -1.11 21.50
CA PRO A 11 1.90 -1.98 21.34
C PRO A 11 1.57 -3.38 20.80
N ASP A 12 0.44 -3.93 21.23
CA ASP A 12 -0.01 -5.27 20.85
C ASP A 12 -0.43 -5.35 19.37
N GLU A 13 -0.94 -4.24 18.81
CA GLU A 13 -1.36 -4.15 17.40
C GLU A 13 -0.17 -3.88 16.47
N VAL A 14 0.86 -3.16 16.92
CA VAL A 14 2.07 -2.89 16.12
C VAL A 14 2.73 -4.19 15.65
N THR A 15 2.76 -5.21 16.52
CA THR A 15 3.41 -6.50 16.22
C THR A 15 2.63 -7.37 15.24
N SER A 16 1.32 -7.15 15.13
CA SER A 16 0.45 -7.91 14.23
C SER A 16 0.11 -7.17 12.93
N PHE A 17 0.42 -5.88 12.86
CA PHE A 17 0.18 -5.04 11.70
C PHE A 17 0.88 -5.57 10.44
N GLY A 18 0.13 -5.74 9.35
CA GLY A 18 0.65 -6.25 8.07
C GLY A 18 0.65 -7.78 7.93
N ASN A 19 0.37 -8.55 8.98
CA ASN A 19 0.34 -10.01 8.90
C ASN A 19 -0.91 -10.56 8.17
N SER A 20 -1.94 -9.72 7.97
CA SER A 20 -3.21 -10.12 7.35
C SER A 20 -3.18 -10.13 5.82
N VAL A 21 -2.23 -9.43 5.19
CA VAL A 21 -2.11 -9.39 3.73
C VAL A 21 -1.28 -10.59 3.24
N PRO A 22 -1.48 -11.07 2.01
CA PRO A 22 -0.76 -12.25 1.50
C PRO A 22 0.77 -12.13 1.54
N LEU A 23 1.31 -10.92 1.38
CA LEU A 23 2.76 -10.68 1.48
C LEU A 23 3.30 -10.80 2.91
N GLY A 24 2.42 -10.74 3.92
CA GLY A 24 2.78 -10.93 5.34
C GLY A 24 3.73 -9.89 5.92
N ILE A 25 3.93 -8.77 5.22
CA ILE A 25 4.77 -7.65 5.67
C ILE A 25 3.96 -6.36 5.68
N PRO A 26 4.22 -5.46 6.65
CA PRO A 26 3.58 -4.17 6.70
C PRO A 26 4.13 -3.26 5.59
N GLY A 27 3.23 -2.74 4.75
CA GLY A 27 3.59 -1.80 3.70
C GLY A 27 4.20 -0.52 4.27
N GLN A 28 5.30 -0.08 3.69
CA GLN A 28 6.01 1.14 4.06
C GLN A 28 5.66 2.31 3.12
N PRO A 29 5.75 3.57 3.58
CA PRO A 29 5.46 4.73 2.73
C PRO A 29 6.30 4.77 1.44
N ASN A 30 7.55 4.31 1.51
CA ASN A 30 8.45 4.26 0.35
C ASN A 30 8.07 3.18 -0.68
N GLU A 31 7.20 2.23 -0.34
CA GLU A 31 6.70 1.20 -1.26
C GLU A 31 5.47 1.69 -2.04
N VAL A 32 4.75 2.69 -1.51
CA VAL A 32 3.61 3.33 -2.20
C VAL A 32 4.06 4.45 -3.13
N ALA A 33 5.11 5.19 -2.76
CA ALA A 33 5.61 6.32 -3.55
C ALA A 33 5.96 5.97 -5.03
N PRO A 34 6.59 4.81 -5.34
CA PRO A 34 6.88 4.41 -6.72
C PRO A 34 5.63 4.25 -7.58
N SER A 35 4.50 3.81 -7.01
CA SER A 35 3.24 3.68 -7.74
C SER A 35 2.70 5.04 -8.19
N MET A 36 2.78 6.04 -7.31
CA MET A 36 2.41 7.41 -7.64
C MET A 36 3.36 8.02 -8.67
N LEU A 37 4.67 7.77 -8.51
CA LEU A 37 5.68 8.22 -9.45
C LEU A 37 5.44 7.62 -10.84
N PHE A 38 5.19 6.31 -10.92
CA PHE A 38 4.88 5.63 -12.18
C PHE A 38 3.68 6.24 -12.88
N LEU A 39 2.57 6.49 -12.17
CA LEU A 39 1.38 7.11 -12.74
C LEU A 39 1.63 8.56 -13.21
N ALA A 40 2.64 9.24 -12.67
CA ALA A 40 3.04 10.57 -13.11
C ALA A 40 4.03 10.56 -14.29
N CYS A 41 4.67 9.41 -14.57
CA CYS A 41 5.64 9.27 -15.67
C CYS A 41 4.96 9.19 -17.04
N GLU A 42 5.71 9.54 -18.09
CA GLU A 42 5.26 9.42 -19.49
C GLU A 42 4.99 7.97 -19.91
N ASP A 43 5.63 7.00 -19.24
CA ASP A 43 5.39 5.58 -19.42
C ASP A 43 3.94 5.18 -19.09
N ALA A 44 3.26 5.93 -18.21
CA ALA A 44 1.85 5.74 -17.88
C ALA A 44 0.90 6.58 -18.76
N SER A 45 1.38 7.18 -19.85
CA SER A 45 0.60 8.06 -20.76
C SER A 45 -0.71 7.44 -21.28
N HIS A 46 -0.79 6.11 -21.35
CA HIS A 46 -1.98 5.37 -21.78
C HIS A 46 -2.77 4.72 -20.64
N MET A 47 -2.38 4.95 -19.39
CA MET A 47 -3.08 4.44 -18.20
C MET A 47 -3.93 5.55 -17.58
N THR A 48 -5.24 5.50 -17.81
CA THR A 48 -6.21 6.45 -17.25
C THR A 48 -7.44 5.73 -16.69
N GLY A 49 -8.02 6.29 -15.64
CA GLY A 49 -9.19 5.72 -14.94
C GLY A 49 -8.92 4.39 -14.22
N GLN A 50 -7.66 3.94 -14.17
CA GLN A 50 -7.26 2.70 -13.49
C GLN A 50 -6.86 2.97 -12.05
N ILE A 51 -7.05 1.97 -11.18
CA ILE A 51 -6.59 2.02 -9.79
C ILE A 51 -5.43 1.04 -9.63
N LEU A 52 -4.29 1.54 -9.17
CA LEU A 52 -3.11 0.72 -8.88
C LEU A 52 -3.09 0.40 -7.38
N HIS A 53 -3.27 -0.87 -7.04
CA HIS A 53 -3.38 -1.32 -5.65
C HIS A 53 -2.06 -1.87 -5.11
N SER A 54 -1.34 -1.01 -4.38
CA SER A 54 -0.13 -1.37 -3.65
C SER A 54 -0.47 -1.76 -2.20
N ASN A 55 -1.14 -2.89 -2.02
CA ASN A 55 -1.76 -3.33 -0.76
C ASN A 55 -1.22 -4.66 -0.20
N GLY A 56 -0.06 -5.13 -0.68
CA GLY A 56 0.51 -6.41 -0.23
C GLY A 56 -0.20 -7.65 -0.78
N GLY A 57 -0.98 -7.50 -1.87
CA GLY A 57 -1.60 -8.61 -2.59
C GLY A 57 -3.02 -8.96 -2.15
N ASP A 58 -3.65 -8.11 -1.33
CA ASP A 58 -5.04 -8.32 -0.92
C ASP A 58 -5.98 -8.21 -2.14
N LEU A 59 -6.86 -9.20 -2.29
CA LEU A 59 -7.71 -9.35 -3.47
C LEU A 59 -8.92 -8.43 -3.38
N ILE A 60 -9.13 -7.64 -4.42
CA ILE A 60 -10.14 -6.57 -4.44
C ILE A 60 -11.16 -6.67 -5.59
N GLY A 61 -11.18 -7.77 -6.33
CA GLY A 61 -12.23 -8.03 -7.34
C GLY A 61 -12.43 -6.89 -8.34
N GLY A 62 -11.33 -6.50 -9.01
CA GLY A 62 -11.15 -5.25 -9.76
C GLY A 62 -12.18 -4.89 -10.84
#